data_AF-A0A9Q1BVF1-F1
#
_entry.id   AF-A0A9Q1BVF1-F1
#
_cell.length_a   1.000
_cell.length_b   1.000
_cell.length_c   1.000
_cell.angle_alpha   90.00
_cell.angle_beta   90.00
_cell.angle_gamma   90.00
#
_symmetry.space_group_name_H-M   'P 1'
#
loop_
_entity.id
_entity.type
_entity.pdbx_description
1 polymer ?
#
loop_
_entity_poly.entity_id
_entity_poly.type
_entity_poly.pdbx_seq_one_letter_code
_entity_poly.pdbx_strand_id
1 'polypeptide(L)'
;MSDDGGWMVILRRLDGSVYTNRTWEEYKHGFGFLGTEFWLGNDKLAYLTNQKQFELRIDMVKADGSSFYITYDNFRISDEWSGYSPTSLGENRGSADAFITSCERNMEFGACICQGTCDQPEATNGCDNNCVHGEGCVCPDGFLFKESDCVPQNECGCFVQGKGVIPNGDTYINTDCSSRCTCNNDVLTCENYRCSPNANCEERSNVRMCYCNDGFETNGQRCTSTIREDCLDLYNAGNRNNAVYTIHPPGWSSGDFQVYCDMTTAGGGWTVFQRRKDGGTDFYRTWSSYKTGFGTLTDEFWLGNDKLHAITNQKNYQLRIDLRDSGGSSYYALYNLFRVSNEGENYRLVGLGSFSGTAGLFTLNFLS
;
A
#
# COMPACT_ATOMS: atom_id res chain seq x y z
N MET A 1 -62.44 -20.46 6.52
CA MET A 1 -63.43 -20.54 7.62
C MET A 1 -63.32 -19.23 8.38
N SER A 2 -64.42 -18.47 8.40
CA SER A 2 -64.52 -17.16 9.04
C SER A 2 -64.71 -17.34 10.54
N ASP A 3 -63.77 -16.87 11.35
CA ASP A 3 -64.02 -16.62 12.78
C ASP A 3 -64.76 -15.28 12.88
N ASP A 4 -66.08 -15.33 13.09
CA ASP A 4 -67.03 -14.34 13.63
C ASP A 4 -66.84 -12.80 13.42
N GLY A 5 -66.08 -12.36 12.42
CA GLY A 5 -65.81 -10.93 12.21
C GLY A 5 -65.43 -10.49 10.80
N GLY A 6 -65.61 -11.34 9.78
CA GLY A 6 -65.33 -10.98 8.38
C GLY A 6 -63.83 -10.95 7.98
N TRP A 7 -62.92 -11.42 8.86
CA TRP A 7 -61.48 -11.44 8.60
C TRP A 7 -61.05 -12.66 7.77
N MET A 8 -60.10 -12.42 6.86
CA MET A 8 -59.39 -13.50 6.16
C MET A 8 -58.09 -13.80 6.89
N VAL A 9 -57.90 -15.05 7.31
CA VAL A 9 -56.65 -15.51 7.92
C VAL A 9 -55.62 -15.76 6.83
N ILE A 10 -54.52 -15.00 6.85
CA ILE A 10 -53.42 -15.11 5.88
C ILE A 10 -52.19 -15.85 6.45
N LEU A 11 -52.06 -15.86 7.78
CA LEU A 11 -51.02 -16.54 8.53
C LEU A 11 -51.64 -17.11 9.81
N ARG A 12 -51.30 -18.35 10.13
CA ARG A 12 -51.63 -18.95 11.43
C ARG A 12 -50.43 -19.70 11.96
N ARG A 13 -50.07 -19.43 13.22
CA ARG A 13 -49.06 -20.15 14.01
C ARG A 13 -49.68 -20.62 15.32
N LEU A 14 -49.39 -21.84 15.72
CA LEU A 14 -49.96 -22.57 16.85
C LEU A 14 -48.84 -23.26 17.67
N ASP A 15 -48.21 -24.28 17.11
CA ASP A 15 -47.33 -25.23 17.81
C ASP A 15 -45.96 -25.43 17.14
N GLY A 16 -45.69 -24.76 16.02
CA GLY A 16 -44.46 -24.89 15.24
C GLY A 16 -44.41 -26.14 14.36
N SER A 17 -45.54 -26.80 14.10
CA SER A 17 -45.65 -27.92 13.16
C SER A 17 -45.23 -27.57 11.72
N VAL A 18 -45.21 -26.29 11.36
CA VAL A 18 -44.72 -25.77 10.09
C VAL A 18 -43.46 -24.93 10.31
N TYR A 19 -42.31 -25.46 9.86
CA TYR A 19 -41.04 -24.74 9.86
C TYR A 19 -41.09 -23.47 9.00
N THR A 20 -40.48 -22.38 9.49
CA THR A 20 -40.45 -21.05 8.84
C THR A 20 -39.13 -20.73 8.13
N ASN A 21 -38.08 -21.54 8.31
CA ASN A 21 -36.87 -21.44 7.51
C ASN A 21 -37.12 -22.13 6.15
N ARG A 22 -37.64 -21.37 5.19
CA ARG A 22 -38.11 -21.86 3.89
C ARG A 22 -37.55 -21.02 2.76
N THR A 23 -37.56 -21.62 1.57
CA THR A 23 -37.11 -20.94 0.35
C THR A 23 -38.01 -19.76 0.00
N TRP A 24 -37.46 -18.83 -0.76
CA TRP A 24 -38.21 -17.69 -1.29
C TRP A 24 -39.47 -18.15 -2.06
N GLU A 25 -39.36 -19.23 -2.85
CA GLU A 25 -40.45 -19.73 -3.70
C GLU A 25 -41.63 -20.28 -2.87
N GLU A 26 -41.33 -20.90 -1.74
CA GLU A 26 -42.36 -21.35 -0.80
C GLU A 26 -43.08 -20.16 -0.16
N TYR A 27 -42.37 -19.08 0.19
CA TYR A 27 -43.00 -17.84 0.68
C TYR A 27 -43.84 -17.14 -0.37
N LYS A 28 -43.44 -17.19 -1.66
CA LYS A 28 -44.25 -16.69 -2.77
C LYS A 28 -45.59 -17.41 -2.87
N HIS A 29 -45.57 -18.74 -2.92
CA HIS A 29 -46.76 -19.54 -3.19
C HIS A 29 -47.60 -19.87 -1.95
N GLY A 30 -46.98 -19.78 -0.77
CA GLY A 30 -47.57 -20.20 0.49
C GLY A 30 -47.27 -21.66 0.82
N PHE A 31 -47.45 -22.01 2.09
CA PHE A 31 -47.15 -23.34 2.62
C PHE A 31 -48.00 -23.65 3.85
N GLY A 32 -48.03 -24.91 4.27
CA GLY A 32 -48.81 -25.37 5.42
C GLY A 32 -50.24 -25.78 5.05
N PHE A 33 -51.09 -25.95 6.06
CA PHE A 33 -52.44 -26.45 5.91
C PHE A 33 -53.45 -25.48 6.52
N LEU A 34 -54.49 -25.12 5.75
CA LEU A 34 -55.50 -24.12 6.16
C LEU A 34 -56.25 -24.48 7.46
N GLY A 35 -56.25 -25.75 7.85
CA GLY A 35 -56.83 -26.23 9.11
C GLY A 35 -55.91 -26.11 10.34
N THR A 36 -54.61 -25.91 10.13
CA THR A 36 -53.59 -25.82 11.19
C THR A 36 -52.71 -24.59 10.96
N GLU A 37 -51.39 -24.74 10.91
CA GLU A 37 -50.46 -23.66 10.60
C GLU A 37 -50.28 -23.50 9.10
N PHE A 38 -50.28 -22.26 8.62
CA PHE A 38 -50.04 -21.96 7.21
C PHE A 38 -49.60 -20.51 6.98
N TRP A 39 -49.01 -20.31 5.80
CA TRP A 39 -48.82 -19.01 5.15
C TRP A 39 -49.55 -19.02 3.80
N LEU A 40 -50.39 -18.01 3.54
CA LEU A 40 -51.20 -17.96 2.33
C LEU A 40 -50.37 -17.78 1.05
N GLY A 41 -49.21 -17.12 1.15
CA GLY A 41 -48.31 -16.82 0.04
C GLY A 41 -48.34 -15.36 -0.39
N ASN A 42 -47.16 -14.82 -0.68
CA ASN A 42 -46.98 -13.40 -1.04
C ASN A 42 -47.70 -13.04 -2.34
N ASP A 43 -47.74 -13.93 -3.34
CA ASP A 43 -48.44 -13.69 -4.61
C ASP A 43 -49.92 -13.36 -4.39
N LYS A 44 -50.57 -14.19 -3.56
CA LYS A 44 -52.00 -14.03 -3.26
C LYS A 44 -52.23 -12.77 -2.45
N LEU A 45 -51.34 -12.46 -1.52
CA LEU A 45 -51.44 -11.28 -0.68
C LEU A 45 -51.22 -9.98 -1.46
N ALA A 46 -50.24 -9.95 -2.36
CA ALA A 46 -49.97 -8.83 -3.24
C ALA A 46 -51.14 -8.63 -4.21
N TYR A 47 -51.66 -9.71 -4.78
CA TYR A 47 -52.85 -9.64 -5.62
C TYR A 47 -54.04 -9.06 -4.85
N LEU A 48 -54.35 -9.55 -3.65
CA LEU A 48 -55.51 -9.08 -2.86
C LEU A 48 -55.37 -7.61 -2.46
N THR A 49 -54.26 -7.23 -1.84
CA THR A 49 -54.05 -5.88 -1.27
C THR A 49 -53.93 -4.77 -2.31
N ASN A 50 -53.64 -5.11 -3.58
CA ASN A 50 -53.63 -4.16 -4.68
C ASN A 50 -54.97 -3.99 -5.39
N GLN A 51 -55.97 -4.84 -5.10
CA GLN A 51 -57.31 -4.73 -5.69
C GLN A 51 -58.24 -3.81 -4.89
N LYS A 52 -58.10 -3.84 -3.56
CA LYS A 52 -58.93 -3.06 -2.61
C LYS A 52 -58.10 -2.71 -1.39
N GLN A 53 -58.57 -1.73 -0.61
CA GLN A 53 -57.96 -1.43 0.69
C GLN A 53 -58.33 -2.54 1.69
N PHE A 54 -57.32 -3.06 2.38
CA PHE A 54 -57.46 -4.05 3.44
C PHE A 54 -56.91 -3.48 4.75
N GLU A 55 -57.57 -3.85 5.85
CA GLU A 55 -56.97 -3.73 7.18
C GLU A 55 -56.12 -4.99 7.45
N LEU A 56 -54.95 -4.82 8.06
CA LEU A 56 -54.15 -5.94 8.58
C LEU A 56 -54.29 -5.99 10.09
N ARG A 57 -54.84 -7.08 10.59
CA ARG A 57 -54.89 -7.37 12.03
C ARG A 57 -53.92 -8.50 12.37
N ILE A 58 -53.12 -8.29 13.41
CA ILE A 58 -52.20 -9.28 13.95
C ILE A 58 -52.64 -9.57 15.39
N ASP A 59 -53.12 -10.78 15.61
CA ASP A 59 -53.47 -11.29 16.94
C ASP A 59 -52.31 -12.14 17.49
N MET A 60 -51.91 -11.85 18.73
CA MET A 60 -50.80 -12.50 19.42
C MET A 60 -51.28 -13.04 20.76
N VAL A 61 -50.83 -14.24 21.11
CA VAL A 61 -51.13 -14.88 22.39
C VAL A 61 -49.81 -15.20 23.08
N LYS A 62 -49.64 -14.72 24.32
CA LYS A 62 -48.45 -15.01 25.13
C LYS A 62 -48.56 -16.41 25.74
N ALA A 63 -47.43 -16.91 26.23
CA ALA A 63 -47.38 -18.19 26.96
C ALA A 63 -48.26 -18.22 28.22
N ASP A 64 -48.56 -17.06 28.82
CA ASP A 64 -49.46 -16.93 29.97
C ASP A 64 -50.96 -16.93 29.60
N GLY A 65 -51.29 -17.07 28.31
CA GLY A 65 -52.65 -17.07 27.78
C GLY A 65 -53.26 -15.69 27.56
N SER A 66 -52.56 -14.60 27.90
CA SER A 66 -53.01 -13.25 27.55
C SER A 66 -52.93 -13.04 26.03
N SER A 67 -53.93 -12.37 25.47
CA SER A 67 -54.00 -12.04 24.05
C SER A 67 -54.01 -10.53 23.84
N PHE A 68 -53.34 -10.09 22.78
CA PHE A 68 -53.30 -8.71 22.35
C PHE A 68 -53.33 -8.65 20.83
N TYR A 69 -53.79 -7.52 20.29
CA TYR A 69 -53.88 -7.33 18.86
C TYR A 69 -53.44 -5.93 18.45
N ILE A 70 -52.94 -5.83 17.23
CA ILE A 70 -52.68 -4.58 16.52
C ILE A 70 -53.36 -4.64 15.16
N THR A 71 -54.00 -3.54 14.77
CA THR A 71 -54.67 -3.38 13.48
C THR A 71 -54.08 -2.19 12.74
N TYR A 72 -53.79 -2.38 11.47
CA TYR A 72 -53.32 -1.39 10.50
C TYR A 72 -54.43 -1.11 9.50
N ASP A 73 -54.77 0.15 9.24
CA ASP A 73 -55.94 0.53 8.45
C ASP A 73 -55.72 0.61 6.92
N ASN A 74 -54.47 0.51 6.47
CA ASN A 74 -54.13 0.59 5.05
C ASN A 74 -52.99 -0.36 4.67
N PHE A 75 -53.21 -1.66 4.80
CA PHE A 75 -52.20 -2.65 4.47
C PHE A 75 -52.07 -2.91 2.97
N ARG A 76 -50.86 -2.71 2.45
CA ARG A 76 -50.47 -3.01 1.08
C ARG A 76 -49.06 -3.56 1.00
N ILE A 77 -48.86 -4.51 0.10
CA ILE A 77 -47.53 -5.01 -0.25
C ILE A 77 -47.27 -4.83 -1.74
N SER A 78 -46.00 -4.71 -2.10
CA SER A 78 -45.56 -4.60 -3.48
C SER A 78 -45.67 -5.93 -4.22
N ASP A 79 -45.44 -5.91 -5.53
CA ASP A 79 -45.32 -7.10 -6.35
C ASP A 79 -43.98 -7.82 -6.16
N GLU A 80 -43.81 -8.92 -6.91
CA GLU A 80 -42.60 -9.74 -6.97
C GLU A 80 -41.36 -8.94 -7.37
N TRP A 81 -41.50 -8.04 -8.35
CA TRP A 81 -40.41 -7.20 -8.85
C TRP A 81 -39.84 -6.30 -7.78
N SER A 82 -40.68 -5.90 -6.82
CA SER A 82 -40.32 -5.05 -5.69
C SER A 82 -40.10 -5.85 -4.40
N GLY A 83 -40.03 -7.18 -4.47
CA GLY A 83 -39.71 -8.07 -3.36
C GLY A 83 -40.80 -8.23 -2.30
N TYR A 84 -42.07 -8.03 -2.64
CA TYR A 84 -43.22 -8.12 -1.72
C TYR A 84 -43.09 -7.29 -0.44
N SER A 85 -42.40 -6.16 -0.50
CA SER A 85 -42.21 -5.27 0.64
C SER A 85 -43.53 -4.57 1.02
N PRO A 86 -43.79 -4.30 2.31
CA PRO A 86 -44.89 -3.44 2.71
C PRO A 86 -44.74 -2.05 2.07
N THR A 87 -45.76 -1.62 1.32
CA THR A 87 -45.79 -0.30 0.65
C THR A 87 -46.68 0.68 1.41
N SER A 88 -47.62 0.19 2.20
CA SER A 88 -48.45 0.99 3.08
C SER A 88 -48.95 0.14 4.24
N LEU A 89 -49.03 0.75 5.43
CA LEU A 89 -49.63 0.16 6.62
C LEU A 89 -50.69 1.10 7.23
N GLY A 90 -50.57 2.41 7.01
CA GLY A 90 -51.49 3.41 7.57
C GLY A 90 -51.28 3.62 9.08
N GLU A 91 -52.33 4.06 9.77
CA GLU A 91 -52.29 4.24 11.22
C GLU A 91 -52.58 2.92 11.94
N ASN A 92 -52.02 2.76 13.15
CA ASN A 92 -52.24 1.58 13.97
C ASN A 92 -53.20 1.85 15.13
N ARG A 93 -53.99 0.83 15.49
CA ARG A 93 -54.88 0.81 16.66
C ARG A 93 -54.85 -0.58 17.31
N GLY A 94 -55.01 -0.68 18.63
CA GLY A 94 -55.00 -1.99 19.29
C GLY A 94 -54.99 -1.94 20.82
N SER A 95 -54.96 -3.11 21.44
CA SER A 95 -54.82 -3.25 22.91
C SER A 95 -53.36 -3.34 23.36
N ALA A 96 -52.43 -3.17 22.45
CA ALA A 96 -51.00 -3.26 22.71
C ALA A 96 -50.46 -1.87 23.05
N ASP A 97 -50.43 -1.52 24.34
CA ASP A 97 -49.57 -0.45 24.87
C ASP A 97 -48.09 -0.91 24.97
N ALA A 98 -47.75 -2.05 24.36
CA ALA A 98 -46.45 -2.69 24.44
C ALA A 98 -45.70 -2.59 23.11
N PHE A 99 -44.62 -1.82 23.13
CA PHE A 99 -43.62 -1.66 22.09
C PHE A 99 -43.20 -3.00 21.49
N ILE A 100 -43.64 -3.30 20.28
CA ILE A 100 -42.99 -4.32 19.45
C ILE A 100 -41.65 -3.70 19.07
N THR A 101 -40.55 -4.19 19.64
CA THR A 101 -39.21 -3.82 19.19
C THR A 101 -38.96 -4.50 17.85
N SER A 102 -39.16 -3.77 16.76
CA SER A 102 -38.81 -4.21 15.42
C SER A 102 -37.34 -3.86 15.13
N CYS A 103 -36.60 -4.82 14.61
CA CYS A 103 -35.27 -4.56 14.08
C CYS A 103 -35.34 -3.99 12.67
N GLU A 104 -34.34 -3.18 12.31
CA GLU A 104 -34.15 -2.72 10.94
C GLU A 104 -33.88 -3.91 10.01
N ARG A 105 -33.93 -3.65 8.70
CA ARG A 105 -33.78 -4.71 7.69
C ARG A 105 -32.45 -5.45 7.91
N ASN A 106 -32.45 -6.77 7.72
CA ASN A 106 -31.28 -7.65 7.87
C ASN A 106 -30.72 -7.83 9.29
N MET A 107 -31.40 -7.32 10.32
CA MET A 107 -31.06 -7.57 11.72
C MET A 107 -32.03 -8.53 12.38
N GLU A 108 -31.56 -9.24 13.40
CA GLU A 108 -32.38 -10.10 14.25
C GLU A 108 -32.39 -9.62 15.69
N PHE A 109 -33.50 -9.87 16.39
CA PHE A 109 -33.61 -9.53 17.80
C PHE A 109 -32.86 -10.59 18.62
N GLY A 110 -31.71 -10.19 19.16
CA GLY A 110 -30.86 -11.02 19.99
C GLY A 110 -31.09 -10.76 21.47
N ALA A 111 -30.94 -11.82 22.28
CA ALA A 111 -30.93 -11.72 23.74
C ALA A 111 -29.70 -10.98 24.30
N CYS A 112 -28.70 -10.73 23.45
CA CYS A 112 -27.42 -10.13 23.81
C CYS A 112 -26.92 -9.19 22.70
N ILE A 113 -26.69 -7.92 23.04
CA ILE A 113 -26.07 -6.94 22.13
C ILE A 113 -24.55 -7.20 22.08
N CYS A 114 -24.15 -8.21 21.30
CA CYS A 114 -22.77 -8.56 21.05
C CYS A 114 -22.60 -8.87 19.56
N GLN A 115 -22.22 -7.86 18.77
CA GLN A 115 -22.05 -7.99 17.33
C GLN A 115 -20.63 -7.65 16.90
N GLY A 116 -20.10 -8.41 15.92
CA GLY A 116 -18.88 -8.04 15.22
C GLY A 116 -19.14 -6.88 14.26
N THR A 117 -18.17 -5.98 14.09
CA THR A 117 -18.21 -4.92 13.07
C THR A 117 -17.19 -5.21 11.98
N CYS A 118 -17.32 -4.59 10.80
CA CYS A 118 -16.25 -4.69 9.79
C CYS A 118 -14.90 -4.18 10.32
N ASP A 119 -14.88 -3.25 11.27
CA ASP A 119 -13.64 -2.74 11.87
C ASP A 119 -13.05 -3.70 12.92
N GLN A 120 -13.92 -4.45 13.59
CA GLN A 120 -13.56 -5.42 14.64
C GLN A 120 -14.37 -6.72 14.48
N PRO A 121 -13.98 -7.61 13.55
CA PRO A 121 -14.68 -8.87 13.31
C PRO A 121 -14.63 -9.82 14.51
N GLU A 122 -13.55 -9.73 15.30
CA GLU A 122 -13.29 -10.57 16.47
C GLU A 122 -13.90 -10.00 17.77
N ALA A 123 -14.68 -8.90 17.71
CA ALA A 123 -15.29 -8.30 18.90
C ALA A 123 -16.30 -9.24 19.62
N THR A 124 -16.69 -10.35 18.98
CA THR A 124 -17.51 -11.42 19.56
C THR A 124 -16.72 -12.38 20.47
N ASN A 125 -15.38 -12.44 20.34
CA ASN A 125 -14.49 -13.28 21.15
C ASN A 125 -14.30 -12.69 22.57
N GLY A 126 -15.32 -12.80 23.40
CA GLY A 126 -15.36 -12.25 24.75
C GLY A 126 -16.76 -12.12 25.34
N CYS A 127 -17.80 -12.30 24.52
CA CYS A 127 -19.20 -12.33 24.94
C CYS A 127 -19.63 -13.68 25.55
N ASP A 128 -18.68 -14.45 26.07
CA ASP A 128 -18.95 -15.74 26.67
C ASP A 128 -19.37 -15.54 28.14
N ASN A 129 -20.67 -15.71 28.39
CA ASN A 129 -21.34 -15.98 29.67
C ASN A 129 -21.86 -14.83 30.55
N ASN A 130 -21.80 -13.55 30.16
CA ASN A 130 -22.54 -12.49 30.87
C ASN A 130 -22.95 -11.37 29.92
N CYS A 131 -24.16 -11.46 29.36
CA CYS A 131 -24.74 -10.37 28.58
C CYS A 131 -25.15 -9.23 29.52
N VAL A 132 -24.24 -8.27 29.71
CA VAL A 132 -24.45 -7.11 30.61
C VAL A 132 -25.34 -6.03 29.97
N HIS A 133 -25.52 -6.05 28.65
CA HIS A 133 -26.08 -4.92 27.88
C HIS A 133 -27.53 -5.06 27.39
N GLY A 134 -28.25 -6.11 27.78
CA GLY A 134 -29.67 -6.29 27.48
C GLY A 134 -29.98 -6.85 26.09
N GLU A 135 -31.27 -6.91 25.78
CA GLU A 135 -31.83 -7.42 24.52
C GLU A 135 -31.87 -6.31 23.46
N GLY A 136 -31.61 -6.64 22.20
CA GLY A 136 -31.58 -5.65 21.11
C GLY A 136 -31.31 -6.26 19.75
N CYS A 137 -31.30 -5.42 18.72
CA CYS A 137 -31.07 -5.85 17.35
C CYS A 137 -29.58 -6.07 17.08
N VAL A 138 -29.25 -7.22 16.51
CA VAL A 138 -27.88 -7.63 16.18
C VAL A 138 -27.83 -8.20 14.77
N CYS A 139 -26.63 -8.24 14.19
CA CYS A 139 -26.43 -8.93 12.92
C CYS A 139 -26.55 -10.45 13.09
N PRO A 140 -27.23 -11.15 12.15
CA PRO A 140 -27.26 -12.61 12.13
C PRO A 140 -25.86 -13.22 12.05
N ASP A 141 -25.74 -14.47 12.51
CA ASP A 141 -24.50 -15.23 12.40
C ASP A 141 -23.93 -15.21 10.97
N GLY A 142 -22.65 -14.86 10.85
CA GLY A 142 -21.95 -14.74 9.56
C GLY A 142 -22.02 -13.36 8.90
N PHE A 143 -22.74 -12.40 9.51
CA PHE A 143 -22.81 -11.02 9.07
C PHE A 143 -22.11 -10.08 10.07
N LEU A 144 -21.54 -9.00 9.56
CA LEU A 144 -20.86 -7.97 10.35
C LEU A 144 -21.58 -6.64 10.19
N PHE A 145 -21.66 -5.88 11.26
CA PHE A 145 -22.26 -4.56 11.25
C PHE A 145 -21.35 -3.57 10.52
N LYS A 146 -21.91 -2.86 9.52
CA LYS A 146 -21.23 -1.82 8.76
C LYS A 146 -22.17 -0.62 8.61
N GLU A 147 -21.82 0.48 9.29
CA GLU A 147 -22.58 1.75 9.34
C GLU A 147 -24.02 1.61 9.86
N SER A 148 -24.93 1.05 9.07
CA SER A 148 -26.34 0.81 9.41
C SER A 148 -26.92 -0.49 8.83
N ASP A 149 -26.11 -1.35 8.22
CA ASP A 149 -26.56 -2.63 7.64
C ASP A 149 -25.67 -3.79 8.08
N CYS A 150 -26.23 -4.99 8.03
CA CYS A 150 -25.51 -6.23 8.27
C CYS A 150 -25.03 -6.77 6.93
N VAL A 151 -23.71 -6.71 6.71
CA VAL A 151 -23.09 -7.17 5.46
C VAL A 151 -22.40 -8.51 5.66
N PRO A 152 -22.39 -9.40 4.66
CA PRO A 152 -21.58 -10.61 4.66
C PRO A 152 -20.11 -10.30 4.98
N GLN A 153 -19.42 -11.20 5.71
CA GLN A 153 -18.02 -10.99 6.10
C GLN A 153 -17.08 -10.68 4.94
N ASN A 154 -17.31 -11.26 3.76
CA ASN A 154 -16.54 -11.00 2.54
C ASN A 154 -16.72 -9.58 1.98
N GLU A 155 -17.78 -8.85 2.36
CA GLU A 155 -17.97 -7.44 1.96
C GLU A 155 -17.23 -6.45 2.87
N CYS A 156 -16.58 -6.93 3.94
CA CYS A 156 -15.73 -6.11 4.78
C CYS A 156 -14.30 -5.98 4.22
N GLY A 157 -13.80 -6.97 3.46
CA GLY A 157 -12.42 -7.05 2.95
C GLY A 157 -11.56 -8.12 3.67
N CYS A 158 -10.23 -7.99 3.61
CA CYS A 158 -9.31 -8.96 4.21
C CYS A 158 -8.91 -8.57 5.65
N PHE A 159 -9.00 -9.50 6.59
CA PHE A 159 -8.59 -9.26 7.98
C PHE A 159 -7.08 -9.45 8.19
N VAL A 160 -6.42 -8.47 8.79
CA VAL A 160 -5.02 -8.52 9.23
C VAL A 160 -4.94 -8.45 10.76
N GLN A 161 -4.33 -9.47 11.36
CA GLN A 161 -4.16 -9.54 12.82
C GLN A 161 -3.44 -8.30 13.37
N GLY A 162 -4.05 -7.64 14.36
CA GLY A 162 -3.51 -6.43 15.00
C GLY A 162 -3.71 -5.12 14.25
N LYS A 163 -4.24 -5.15 13.01
CA LYS A 163 -4.61 -3.94 12.23
C LYS A 163 -6.13 -3.82 12.01
N GLY A 164 -6.84 -4.94 11.85
CA GLY A 164 -8.24 -4.95 11.45
C GLY A 164 -8.40 -5.29 9.97
N VAL A 165 -9.50 -4.85 9.35
CA VAL A 165 -9.80 -5.19 7.95
C VAL A 165 -9.20 -4.16 6.99
N ILE A 166 -8.66 -4.65 5.88
CA ILE A 166 -8.19 -3.83 4.75
C ILE A 166 -9.07 -4.08 3.51
N PRO A 167 -9.47 -3.03 2.76
CA PRO A 167 -10.26 -3.16 1.54
C PRO A 167 -9.61 -4.04 0.46
N ASN A 168 -10.43 -4.58 -0.43
CA ASN A 168 -9.93 -5.27 -1.62
C ASN A 168 -9.12 -4.31 -2.51
N GLY A 169 -7.91 -4.71 -2.90
CA GLY A 169 -6.93 -3.90 -3.63
C GLY A 169 -5.91 -3.18 -2.74
N ASP A 170 -6.16 -3.09 -1.43
CA ASP A 170 -5.26 -2.39 -0.52
C ASP A 170 -4.09 -3.26 -0.05
N THR A 171 -3.03 -2.58 0.39
CA THR A 171 -1.82 -3.19 0.94
C THR A 171 -1.53 -2.64 2.33
N TYR A 172 -1.19 -3.53 3.25
CA TYR A 172 -0.76 -3.21 4.60
C TYR A 172 0.69 -3.65 4.83
N ILE A 173 1.47 -2.77 5.46
CA ILE A 173 2.82 -3.06 5.93
C ILE A 173 2.82 -2.93 7.45
N ASN A 174 3.33 -3.96 8.13
CA ASN A 174 3.37 -4.00 9.59
C ASN A 174 4.37 -2.98 10.18
N THR A 175 4.26 -2.75 11.49
CA THR A 175 4.97 -1.68 12.21
C THR A 175 6.49 -1.79 12.15
N ASP A 176 7.04 -3.00 12.05
CA ASP A 176 8.47 -3.28 11.92
C ASP A 176 8.93 -3.45 10.46
N CYS A 177 8.03 -3.23 9.49
CA CYS A 177 8.25 -3.46 8.05
C CYS A 177 8.85 -4.85 7.74
N SER A 178 8.49 -5.88 8.50
CA SER A 178 8.93 -7.27 8.25
C SER A 178 8.00 -8.05 7.31
N SER A 179 6.76 -7.58 7.14
CA SER A 179 5.72 -8.21 6.32
C SER A 179 4.91 -7.17 5.54
N ARG A 180 4.60 -7.51 4.28
CA ARG A 180 3.68 -6.77 3.40
C ARG A 180 2.53 -7.70 3.04
N CYS A 181 1.31 -7.30 3.35
CA CYS A 181 0.10 -8.05 3.06
C CYS A 181 -0.77 -7.30 2.05
N THR A 182 -1.20 -7.97 0.99
CA THR A 182 -2.10 -7.43 -0.03
C THR A 182 -3.41 -8.19 -0.01
N CYS A 183 -4.53 -7.46 -0.04
CA CYS A 183 -5.85 -8.04 -0.18
C CYS A 183 -6.28 -8.05 -1.65
N ASN A 184 -6.50 -9.22 -2.23
CA ASN A 184 -7.01 -9.36 -3.60
C ASN A 184 -8.13 -10.39 -3.66
N ASN A 185 -9.30 -9.99 -4.15
CA ASN A 185 -10.52 -10.82 -4.18
C ASN A 185 -10.79 -11.49 -2.83
N ASP A 186 -10.72 -10.71 -1.75
CA ASP A 186 -10.92 -11.16 -0.36
C ASP A 186 -9.91 -12.21 0.14
N VAL A 187 -8.82 -12.43 -0.62
CA VAL A 187 -7.71 -13.29 -0.23
C VAL A 187 -6.53 -12.45 0.24
N LEU A 188 -6.16 -12.62 1.51
CA LEU A 188 -4.97 -11.99 2.08
C LEU A 188 -3.71 -12.76 1.70
N THR A 189 -2.78 -12.11 1.02
CA THR A 189 -1.46 -12.67 0.71
C THR A 189 -0.38 -11.83 1.39
N CYS A 190 0.40 -12.43 2.28
CA CYS A 190 1.51 -11.77 2.97
C CYS A 190 2.86 -12.30 2.52
N GLU A 191 3.82 -11.40 2.31
CA GLU A 191 5.18 -11.70 1.88
C GLU A 191 6.21 -11.00 2.75
N ASN A 192 7.46 -11.47 2.69
CA ASN A 192 8.55 -10.84 3.41
C ASN A 192 8.81 -9.43 2.84
N TYR A 193 8.81 -8.44 3.72
CA TYR A 193 9.15 -7.06 3.40
C TYR A 193 10.35 -6.66 4.24
N ARG A 194 11.29 -5.91 3.65
CA ARG A 194 12.48 -5.37 4.32
C ARG A 194 12.92 -4.11 3.61
N CYS A 195 13.29 -3.10 4.40
CA CYS A 195 13.87 -1.87 3.88
C CYS A 195 15.33 -2.06 3.47
N SER A 196 15.77 -1.22 2.53
CA SER A 196 17.19 -1.04 2.24
C SER A 196 17.94 -0.56 3.50
N PRO A 197 19.24 -0.85 3.67
CA PRO A 197 20.05 -0.24 4.72
C PRO A 197 20.05 1.30 4.69
N ASN A 198 19.74 1.90 3.54
CA ASN A 198 19.62 3.36 3.34
C ASN A 198 18.16 3.83 3.29
N ALA A 199 17.25 3.14 3.98
CA ALA A 199 15.85 3.52 4.11
C ALA A 199 15.34 3.35 5.54
N ASN A 200 14.37 4.18 5.90
CA ASN A 200 13.65 4.07 7.16
C ASN A 200 12.25 3.51 6.92
N CYS A 201 11.82 2.62 7.82
CA CYS A 201 10.43 2.20 7.92
C CYS A 201 9.66 3.26 8.69
N GLU A 202 8.83 4.02 8.00
CA GLU A 202 8.06 5.10 8.63
C GLU A 202 6.70 5.25 7.96
N GLU A 203 5.84 6.07 8.57
CA GLU A 203 4.49 6.32 8.09
C GLU A 203 4.37 7.79 7.70
N ARG A 204 4.06 8.04 6.42
CA ARG A 204 3.84 9.39 5.88
C ARG A 204 2.42 9.44 5.28
N SER A 205 1.61 10.40 5.71
CA SER A 205 0.21 10.55 5.24
C SER A 205 -0.62 9.25 5.36
N ASN A 206 -0.51 8.55 6.49
CA ASN A 206 -1.14 7.25 6.77
C ASN A 206 -0.68 6.09 5.87
N VAL A 207 0.44 6.25 5.14
CA VAL A 207 1.05 5.20 4.33
C VAL A 207 2.38 4.80 4.96
N ARG A 208 2.40 3.61 5.58
CA ARG A 208 3.64 2.99 6.07
C ARG A 208 4.32 2.23 4.93
N MET A 209 5.58 2.58 4.67
CA MET A 209 6.45 1.87 3.75
C MET A 209 7.91 2.23 4.03
N CYS A 210 8.83 1.59 3.30
CA CYS A 210 10.23 2.01 3.32
C CYS A 210 10.38 3.31 2.53
N TYR A 211 10.97 4.33 3.15
CA TYR A 211 11.34 5.59 2.50
C TYR A 211 12.85 5.73 2.51
N CYS A 212 13.44 6.01 1.35
CA CYS A 212 14.89 6.21 1.25
C CYS A 212 15.32 7.43 2.07
N ASN A 213 16.51 7.31 2.66
CA ASN A 213 17.17 8.42 3.35
C ASN A 213 17.52 9.55 2.38
N ASP A 214 17.74 10.76 2.90
CA ASP A 214 18.16 11.90 2.10
C ASP A 214 19.40 11.56 1.24
N GLY A 215 19.37 11.93 -0.04
CA GLY A 215 20.42 11.59 -1.00
C GLY A 215 20.27 10.20 -1.62
N PHE A 216 19.17 9.49 -1.37
CA PHE A 216 18.83 8.22 -2.02
C PHE A 216 17.41 8.24 -2.60
N GLU A 217 17.22 7.54 -3.71
CA GLU A 217 15.94 7.42 -4.41
C GLU A 217 15.59 5.97 -4.76
N THR A 218 14.40 5.77 -5.35
CA THR A 218 13.72 4.53 -5.79
C THR A 218 12.55 4.09 -4.90
N ASN A 219 12.49 2.85 -4.41
CA ASN A 219 11.27 2.28 -3.82
C ASN A 219 11.40 1.90 -2.33
N GLY A 220 12.48 2.32 -1.66
CA GLY A 220 12.71 2.09 -0.23
C GLY A 220 13.21 0.68 0.11
N GLN A 221 12.76 -0.36 -0.62
CA GLN A 221 13.36 -1.70 -0.54
C GLN A 221 14.72 -1.74 -1.25
N ARG A 222 14.86 -0.91 -2.29
CA ARG A 222 16.12 -0.52 -2.92
C ARG A 222 16.24 0.98 -2.77
N CYS A 223 17.45 1.45 -2.47
CA CYS A 223 17.77 2.87 -2.39
C CYS A 223 19.11 3.07 -3.08
N THR A 224 19.11 3.89 -4.13
CA THR A 224 20.30 4.21 -4.91
C THR A 224 20.68 5.65 -4.64
N SER A 225 21.97 5.89 -4.35
CA SER A 225 22.49 7.25 -4.15
C SER A 225 22.14 8.13 -5.36
N THR A 226 21.55 9.30 -5.11
CA THR A 226 21.37 10.36 -6.09
C THR A 226 22.63 11.21 -6.21
N ILE A 227 23.46 11.22 -5.16
CA ILE A 227 24.76 11.85 -5.15
C ILE A 227 25.72 11.00 -5.97
N ARG A 228 26.38 11.64 -6.94
CA ARG A 228 27.36 11.03 -7.84
C ARG A 228 28.73 11.54 -7.47
N GLU A 229 29.49 10.78 -6.69
CA GLU A 229 30.75 11.27 -6.13
C GLU A 229 31.87 11.28 -7.16
N ASP A 230 31.77 10.44 -8.19
CA ASP A 230 32.74 10.32 -9.28
C ASP A 230 32.13 9.73 -10.56
N CYS A 231 32.95 9.58 -11.60
CA CYS A 231 32.55 9.01 -12.88
C CYS A 231 32.15 7.52 -12.80
N LEU A 232 32.65 6.77 -11.80
CA LEU A 232 32.26 5.37 -11.62
C LEU A 232 30.84 5.28 -11.07
N ASP A 233 30.44 6.17 -10.15
CA ASP A 233 29.06 6.26 -9.67
C ASP A 233 28.10 6.62 -10.81
N LEU A 234 28.50 7.55 -11.69
CA LEU A 234 27.74 7.89 -12.90
C LEU A 234 27.63 6.69 -13.86
N TYR A 235 28.71 5.94 -14.05
CA TYR A 235 28.72 4.74 -14.87
C TYR A 235 27.81 3.66 -14.28
N ASN A 236 27.87 3.40 -12.99
CA ASN A 236 26.99 2.44 -12.32
C ASN A 236 25.52 2.84 -12.39
N ALA A 237 25.23 4.16 -12.46
CA ALA A 237 23.89 4.69 -12.69
C ALA A 237 23.37 4.56 -14.13
N GLY A 238 24.13 3.95 -15.04
CA GLY A 238 23.71 3.70 -16.42
C GLY A 238 24.22 4.72 -17.45
N ASN A 239 25.00 5.72 -17.05
CA ASN A 239 25.61 6.64 -18.00
C ASN A 239 26.72 5.93 -18.79
N ARG A 240 26.69 6.02 -20.12
CA ARG A 240 27.62 5.32 -21.01
C ARG A 240 28.36 6.22 -21.99
N ASN A 241 28.02 7.51 -22.05
CA ASN A 241 28.62 8.44 -23.00
C ASN A 241 29.87 9.09 -22.40
N ASN A 242 30.92 9.22 -23.20
CA ASN A 242 32.07 10.05 -22.83
C ASN A 242 31.69 11.51 -22.94
N ALA A 243 31.65 12.22 -21.82
CA ALA A 243 31.22 13.61 -21.76
C ALA A 243 31.70 14.30 -20.49
N VAL A 244 31.43 15.60 -20.40
CA VAL A 244 31.56 16.35 -19.14
C VAL A 244 30.34 16.08 -18.28
N TYR A 245 30.57 15.69 -17.03
CA TYR A 245 29.54 15.46 -16.02
C TYR A 245 29.84 16.30 -14.78
N THR A 246 28.79 16.57 -14.00
CA THR A 246 28.90 17.16 -12.66
C THR A 246 29.00 16.04 -11.64
N ILE A 247 29.96 16.14 -10.72
CA ILE A 247 30.14 15.21 -9.60
C ILE A 247 30.13 15.96 -8.27
N HIS A 248 29.85 15.25 -7.18
CA HIS A 248 29.78 15.75 -5.82
C HIS A 248 30.70 14.94 -4.88
N PRO A 249 32.02 15.19 -4.89
CA PRO A 249 32.95 14.55 -3.96
C PRO A 249 32.71 15.02 -2.51
N PRO A 250 32.49 14.13 -1.52
CA PRO A 250 32.28 14.53 -0.12
C PRO A 250 33.45 15.31 0.49
N GLY A 251 34.67 15.11 -0.01
CA GLY A 251 35.87 15.85 0.43
C GLY A 251 35.97 17.28 -0.12
N TRP A 252 35.02 17.74 -0.94
CA TRP A 252 35.05 19.04 -1.59
C TRP A 252 34.03 20.01 -0.98
N SER A 253 34.53 21.02 -0.25
CA SER A 253 33.69 21.96 0.50
C SER A 253 32.90 22.94 -0.36
N SER A 254 33.28 23.14 -1.64
CA SER A 254 32.60 24.09 -2.53
C SER A 254 31.43 23.48 -3.31
N GLY A 255 30.95 22.30 -2.90
CA GLY A 255 29.77 21.64 -3.47
C GLY A 255 30.10 20.77 -4.68
N ASP A 256 29.68 21.19 -5.87
CA ASP A 256 29.81 20.39 -7.09
C ASP A 256 30.90 20.94 -8.00
N PHE A 257 31.48 20.07 -8.82
CA PHE A 257 32.29 20.52 -9.95
C PHE A 257 32.23 19.57 -11.15
N GLN A 258 32.61 20.10 -12.31
CA GLN A 258 32.60 19.36 -13.56
C GLN A 258 33.91 18.58 -13.78
N VAL A 259 33.77 17.37 -14.31
CA VAL A 259 34.86 16.50 -14.73
C VAL A 259 34.55 15.89 -16.09
N TYR A 260 35.58 15.50 -16.84
CA TYR A 260 35.39 14.66 -18.01
C TYR A 260 35.38 13.19 -17.57
N CYS A 261 34.31 12.47 -17.91
CA CYS A 261 34.21 11.03 -17.67
C CYS A 261 34.49 10.24 -18.95
N ASP A 262 35.42 9.31 -18.88
CA ASP A 262 35.58 8.25 -19.88
C ASP A 262 34.84 7.00 -19.42
N MET A 263 33.71 6.75 -20.08
CA MET A 263 32.77 5.66 -19.84
C MET A 263 33.05 4.45 -20.74
N THR A 264 34.12 4.47 -21.55
CA THR A 264 34.40 3.44 -22.56
C THR A 264 35.70 2.69 -22.33
N THR A 265 36.77 3.39 -21.97
CA THR A 265 38.10 2.80 -21.86
C THR A 265 38.15 1.83 -20.68
N ALA A 266 38.70 0.63 -20.90
CA ALA A 266 38.99 -0.35 -19.84
C ALA A 266 37.82 -0.60 -18.86
N GLY A 267 36.58 -0.67 -19.36
CA GLY A 267 35.39 -0.93 -18.55
C GLY A 267 34.62 0.32 -18.10
N GLY A 268 35.11 1.53 -18.39
CA GLY A 268 34.43 2.80 -18.11
C GLY A 268 34.52 3.25 -16.65
N GLY A 269 33.90 4.40 -16.36
CA GLY A 269 33.88 4.99 -15.02
C GLY A 269 35.14 5.78 -14.65
N TRP A 270 35.95 6.19 -15.63
CA TRP A 270 37.20 6.90 -15.38
C TRP A 270 36.98 8.42 -15.28
N THR A 271 37.37 9.00 -14.16
CA THR A 271 37.48 10.45 -13.99
C THR A 271 38.81 10.93 -14.56
N VAL A 272 38.77 11.70 -15.66
CA VAL A 272 39.97 12.25 -16.29
C VAL A 272 40.39 13.52 -15.56
N PHE A 273 41.62 13.55 -15.02
CA PHE A 273 42.16 14.72 -14.32
C PHE A 273 43.24 15.49 -15.10
N GLN A 274 43.79 14.88 -16.15
CA GLN A 274 44.74 15.50 -17.06
C GLN A 274 44.52 14.96 -18.47
N ARG A 275 44.64 15.84 -19.48
CA ARG A 275 44.72 15.42 -20.88
C ARG A 275 45.70 16.28 -21.67
N ARG A 276 46.54 15.62 -22.48
CA ARG A 276 47.38 16.22 -23.53
C ARG A 276 47.02 15.58 -24.87
N LYS A 277 47.01 16.36 -25.94
CA LYS A 277 46.63 15.91 -27.28
C LYS A 277 47.49 16.54 -28.37
N ASP A 278 47.56 17.86 -28.42
CA ASP A 278 48.18 18.62 -29.53
C ASP A 278 49.04 19.81 -29.08
N GLY A 279 49.13 20.07 -27.78
CA GLY A 279 49.88 21.19 -27.22
C GLY A 279 49.18 22.54 -27.33
N GLY A 280 47.88 22.58 -27.61
CA GLY A 280 47.09 23.81 -27.66
C GLY A 280 47.00 24.57 -26.34
N THR A 281 47.22 23.91 -25.20
CA THR A 281 47.25 24.52 -23.87
C THR A 281 48.66 24.54 -23.29
N ASP A 282 49.09 25.70 -22.79
CA ASP A 282 50.34 25.84 -22.04
C ASP A 282 50.23 25.21 -20.64
N PHE A 283 51.12 24.28 -20.32
CA PHE A 283 51.24 23.60 -19.03
C PHE A 283 52.38 24.16 -18.16
N TYR A 284 53.18 25.11 -18.67
CA TYR A 284 54.18 25.82 -17.87
C TYR A 284 53.52 26.95 -17.07
N ARG A 285 52.85 26.57 -15.98
CA ARG A 285 51.98 27.46 -15.19
C ARG A 285 52.43 27.62 -13.75
N THR A 286 51.85 28.61 -13.08
CA THR A 286 52.11 28.90 -11.67
C THR A 286 51.50 27.85 -10.73
N TRP A 287 51.96 27.82 -9.49
CA TRP A 287 51.39 27.00 -8.40
C TRP A 287 49.87 27.19 -8.27
N SER A 288 49.42 28.45 -8.26
CA SER A 288 47.99 28.78 -8.14
C SER A 288 47.16 28.19 -9.28
N SER A 289 47.69 28.19 -10.51
CA SER A 289 47.01 27.57 -11.65
C SER A 289 46.89 26.05 -11.51
N TYR A 290 47.95 25.36 -11.05
CA TYR A 290 47.90 23.92 -10.82
C TYR A 290 47.00 23.55 -9.63
N LYS A 291 46.93 24.40 -8.61
CA LYS A 291 46.00 24.25 -7.47
C LYS A 291 44.55 24.25 -7.92
N THR A 292 44.12 25.25 -8.70
CA THR A 292 42.71 25.42 -9.11
C THR A 292 42.32 24.62 -10.36
N GLY A 293 43.30 24.35 -11.22
CA GLY A 293 43.10 23.76 -12.55
C GLY A 293 43.08 24.81 -13.67
N PHE A 294 43.29 24.35 -14.89
CA PHE A 294 43.32 25.16 -16.12
C PHE A 294 43.02 24.32 -17.36
N GLY A 295 42.71 24.98 -18.49
CA GLY A 295 42.38 24.33 -19.76
C GLY A 295 40.89 24.02 -19.90
N THR A 296 40.54 23.19 -20.88
CA THR A 296 39.16 22.84 -21.23
C THR A 296 38.92 21.35 -21.05
N LEU A 297 37.90 20.94 -20.27
CA LEU A 297 37.63 19.53 -19.96
C LEU A 297 37.42 18.61 -21.19
N THR A 298 36.92 19.18 -22.29
CA THR A 298 36.73 18.46 -23.56
C THR A 298 37.99 18.42 -24.43
N ASP A 299 39.05 19.11 -24.05
CA ASP A 299 40.30 19.24 -24.79
C ASP A 299 41.52 19.04 -23.86
N GLU A 300 42.56 19.87 -23.92
CA GLU A 300 43.69 19.81 -22.99
C GLU A 300 43.40 20.55 -21.67
N PHE A 301 43.65 19.88 -20.55
CA PHE A 301 43.42 20.47 -19.23
C PHE A 301 44.21 19.80 -18.10
N TRP A 302 44.27 20.51 -16.98
CA TRP A 302 44.60 20.01 -15.65
C TRP A 302 43.45 20.32 -14.70
N LEU A 303 42.89 19.30 -14.04
CA LEU A 303 41.68 19.44 -13.24
C LEU A 303 41.85 20.38 -12.04
N GLY A 304 43.03 20.36 -11.42
CA GLY A 304 43.36 21.11 -10.21
C GLY A 304 43.75 20.20 -9.05
N ASN A 305 44.83 20.53 -8.35
CA ASN A 305 45.38 19.71 -7.28
C ASN A 305 44.45 19.62 -6.06
N ASP A 306 43.69 20.69 -5.73
CA ASP A 306 42.73 20.62 -4.62
C ASP A 306 41.61 19.60 -4.91
N LYS A 307 41.10 19.58 -6.15
CA LYS A 307 40.09 18.61 -6.58
C LYS A 307 40.66 17.20 -6.62
N LEU A 308 41.90 17.04 -7.09
CA LEU A 308 42.59 15.76 -7.14
C LEU A 308 42.83 15.20 -5.74
N HIS A 309 43.22 16.04 -4.79
CA HIS A 309 43.32 15.66 -3.38
C HIS A 309 41.96 15.19 -2.83
N ALA A 310 40.89 15.95 -3.06
CA ALA A 310 39.55 15.59 -2.59
C ALA A 310 39.08 14.24 -3.15
N ILE A 311 39.23 14.00 -4.47
CA ILE A 311 38.83 12.74 -5.10
C ILE A 311 39.69 11.59 -4.59
N THR A 312 41.03 11.71 -4.66
CA THR A 312 41.91 10.56 -4.40
C THR A 312 41.92 10.07 -2.96
N ASN A 313 41.39 10.87 -2.02
CA ASN A 313 41.32 10.51 -0.59
C ASN A 313 39.91 10.09 -0.11
N GLN A 314 38.87 10.10 -0.96
CA GLN A 314 37.52 9.69 -0.55
C GLN A 314 37.30 8.16 -0.57
N LYS A 315 37.96 7.44 -1.48
CA LYS A 315 37.90 5.97 -1.67
C LYS A 315 39.28 5.46 -2.11
N ASN A 316 39.41 4.16 -2.38
CA ASN A 316 40.62 3.59 -2.98
C ASN A 316 40.56 3.74 -4.50
N TYR A 317 41.33 4.69 -5.05
CA TYR A 317 41.41 4.92 -6.50
C TYR A 317 42.63 4.25 -7.11
N GLN A 318 42.45 3.74 -8.33
CA GLN A 318 43.52 3.34 -9.23
C GLN A 318 43.84 4.48 -10.20
N LEU A 319 45.10 4.60 -10.60
CA LEU A 319 45.57 5.55 -11.61
C LEU A 319 45.86 4.81 -12.90
N ARG A 320 45.25 5.25 -14.00
CA ARG A 320 45.56 4.83 -15.36
C ARG A 320 46.14 6.00 -16.14
N ILE A 321 47.26 5.77 -16.81
CA ILE A 321 47.92 6.72 -17.71
C ILE A 321 47.93 6.09 -19.10
N ASP A 322 47.20 6.67 -20.04
CA ASP A 322 47.23 6.26 -21.45
C ASP A 322 48.14 7.21 -22.24
N LEU A 323 49.04 6.64 -23.02
CA LEU A 323 50.04 7.35 -23.81
C LEU A 323 49.93 6.92 -25.27
N ARG A 324 50.11 7.86 -26.19
CA ARG A 324 50.19 7.58 -27.62
C ARG A 324 51.50 8.13 -28.17
N ASP A 325 52.25 7.29 -28.87
CA ASP A 325 53.47 7.73 -29.54
C ASP A 325 53.15 8.46 -30.86
N SER A 326 54.18 9.09 -31.44
CA SER A 326 54.10 9.75 -32.74
C SER A 326 53.78 8.81 -33.90
N GLY A 327 54.03 7.50 -33.74
CA GLY A 327 53.69 6.46 -34.72
C GLY A 327 52.23 5.98 -34.60
N GLY A 328 51.49 6.48 -33.60
CA GLY A 328 50.11 6.15 -33.33
C GLY A 328 49.91 4.94 -32.41
N SER A 329 50.98 4.27 -31.96
CA SER A 329 50.91 3.15 -31.02
C SER A 329 50.46 3.65 -29.64
N SER A 330 49.60 2.87 -28.99
CA SER A 330 49.04 3.21 -27.68
C SER A 330 49.62 2.31 -26.59
N TYR A 331 50.01 2.93 -25.48
CA TYR A 331 50.56 2.29 -24.30
C TYR A 331 49.78 2.73 -23.07
N TYR A 332 49.74 1.90 -22.02
CA TYR A 332 49.15 2.31 -20.75
C TYR A 332 49.97 1.87 -19.54
N ALA A 333 49.91 2.66 -18.47
CA ALA A 333 50.38 2.33 -17.15
C ALA A 333 49.20 2.35 -16.17
N LEU A 334 49.09 1.34 -15.32
CA LEU A 334 48.04 1.21 -14.32
C LEU A 334 48.67 0.98 -12.95
N TYR A 335 48.27 1.78 -11.97
CA TYR A 335 48.64 1.67 -10.57
C TYR A 335 47.38 1.41 -9.75
N ASN A 336 47.38 0.36 -8.92
CA ASN A 336 46.19 -0.03 -8.14
C ASN A 336 45.89 0.85 -6.91
N LEU A 337 46.71 1.87 -6.65
CA LEU A 337 46.49 2.89 -5.62
C LEU A 337 47.05 4.23 -6.10
N PHE A 338 46.31 5.30 -5.88
CA PHE A 338 46.72 6.67 -6.17
C PHE A 338 46.15 7.64 -5.13
N ARG A 339 47.03 8.34 -4.41
CA ARG A 339 46.68 9.33 -3.40
C ARG A 339 47.61 10.53 -3.42
N VAL A 340 47.03 11.72 -3.46
CA VAL A 340 47.73 13.01 -3.45
C VAL A 340 47.44 13.70 -2.11
N SER A 341 48.46 14.23 -1.45
CA SER A 341 48.29 14.97 -0.20
C SER A 341 47.65 16.35 -0.41
N ASN A 342 47.39 17.07 0.67
CA ASN A 342 46.81 18.42 0.60
C ASN A 342 47.87 19.48 0.23
N GLU A 343 47.44 20.74 0.09
CA GLU A 343 48.36 21.86 -0.20
C GLU A 343 49.43 22.05 0.87
N GLY A 344 49.10 21.88 2.16
CA GLY A 344 50.05 22.02 3.27
C GLY A 344 51.20 21.01 3.22
N GLU A 345 50.97 19.88 2.56
CA GLU A 345 51.99 18.85 2.27
C GLU A 345 52.45 18.87 0.80
N ASN A 346 52.26 20.00 0.12
CA ASN A 346 52.70 20.28 -1.26
C ASN A 346 52.14 19.32 -2.32
N TYR A 347 50.94 18.77 -2.13
CA TYR A 347 50.32 17.80 -3.05
C TYR A 347 51.24 16.62 -3.42
N ARG A 348 52.06 16.19 -2.47
CA ARG A 348 52.95 15.05 -2.64
C ARG A 348 52.14 13.79 -2.95
N LEU A 349 52.67 12.98 -3.86
CA LEU A 349 52.18 11.62 -4.09
C LEU A 349 52.48 10.78 -2.85
N VAL A 350 51.46 10.51 -2.03
CA VAL A 350 51.58 9.81 -0.74
C VAL A 350 51.17 8.34 -0.81
N GLY A 351 50.48 7.94 -1.88
CA GLY A 351 50.15 6.55 -2.13
C GLY A 351 50.21 6.25 -3.61
N LEU A 352 51.15 5.39 -4.02
CA LEU A 352 51.21 4.82 -5.36
C LEU A 352 51.34 3.31 -5.25
N GLY A 353 50.41 2.62 -5.91
CA GLY A 353 50.29 1.17 -5.84
C GLY A 353 51.29 0.41 -6.72
N SER A 354 51.05 -0.89 -6.88
CA SER A 354 51.82 -1.74 -7.79
C SER A 354 51.50 -1.39 -9.25
N PHE A 355 52.55 -1.36 -10.07
CA PHE A 355 52.47 -1.08 -11.49
C PHE A 355 52.02 -2.33 -12.30
N SER A 356 51.26 -2.08 -13.36
CA SER A 356 50.95 -3.02 -14.44
C SER A 356 50.73 -2.26 -15.74
N GLY A 357 50.89 -2.90 -16.89
CA GLY A 357 50.57 -2.31 -18.19
C GLY A 357 51.66 -2.50 -19.23
N THR A 358 51.51 -1.82 -20.36
CA THR A 358 52.38 -1.94 -21.54
C THR A 358 53.35 -0.78 -21.70
N ALA A 359 53.10 0.34 -21.03
CA ALA A 359 54.06 1.43 -20.93
C ALA A 359 55.12 1.02 -19.90
N GLY A 360 56.38 0.86 -20.28
CA GLY A 360 57.44 0.49 -19.33
C GLY A 360 57.53 1.44 -18.12
N LEU A 361 58.21 1.03 -17.05
CA LEU A 361 58.29 1.76 -15.75
C LEU A 361 58.76 3.24 -15.80
N PHE A 362 59.22 3.74 -16.94
CA PHE A 362 59.75 5.10 -17.14
C PHE A 362 58.68 6.20 -17.22
N THR A 363 57.40 5.90 -16.99
CA THR A 363 56.27 6.85 -17.16
C THR A 363 56.10 7.90 -16.05
N LEU A 364 56.88 7.86 -14.97
CA LEU A 364 56.67 8.76 -13.82
C LEU A 364 57.35 10.15 -13.92
N ASN A 365 58.21 10.38 -14.92
CA ASN A 365 58.83 11.71 -15.13
C ASN A 365 57.84 12.80 -15.61
N PHE A 366 56.56 12.47 -15.80
CA PHE A 366 55.52 13.41 -16.24
C PHE A 366 54.73 14.05 -15.08
N LEU A 367 54.96 13.61 -13.84
CA LEU A 367 54.26 14.09 -12.64
C LEU A 367 55.16 14.85 -11.66
N SER A 368 56.46 14.97 -11.94
CA SER A 368 57.47 15.67 -11.12
C SER A 368 57.72 17.09 -11.58
#